data_AF-K1TZL9-F1
#
_entry.id   AF-K1TZL9-F1
#
_cell.length_a   1.000
_cell.length_b   1.000
_cell.length_c   1.000
_cell.angle_alpha   90.00
_cell.angle_beta   90.00
_cell.angle_gamma   90.00
#
_symmetry.space_group_name_H-M   'P 1'
#
loop_
_entity.id
_entity.type
_entity.pdbx_description
1 polymer ?
#
loop_
_entity_poly.entity_id
_entity_poly.type
_entity_poly.pdbx_seq_one_letter_code
_entity_poly.pdbx_strand_id
1 'polypeptide(L)'
;VWIDGWVIPKNAPNKENAEKFIDFMCRPDVALKNFEYITYGTPNTAARELIEDEDLKNSPIAFPDLTQYNNLETFLYLGEDGEELYNKYWKEVMSN
;
A
#
# COMPACT_ATOMS: atom_id res chain seq x y z
N VAL A 1 7.10 2.72 -7.47
CA VAL A 1 5.75 2.34 -7.00
C VAL A 1 5.89 1.30 -5.91
N TRP A 2 5.13 1.46 -4.84
CA TRP A 2 5.13 0.56 -3.69
C TRP A 2 3.69 0.08 -3.45
N ILE A 3 3.57 -1.06 -2.77
CA ILE A 3 2.29 -1.68 -2.43
C ILE A 3 2.41 -2.16 -0.99
N ASP A 4 1.54 -1.63 -0.12
CA ASP A 4 1.38 -2.15 1.22
C ASP A 4 0.28 -3.23 1.21
N GLY A 5 0.58 -4.39 1.78
CA GLY A 5 -0.31 -5.54 1.79
C GLY A 5 -0.44 -6.16 3.18
N TRP A 6 -1.64 -6.60 3.52
CA TRP A 6 -1.86 -7.40 4.72
C TRP A 6 -1.33 -8.82 4.52
N VAL A 7 -0.64 -9.34 5.54
CA VAL A 7 -0.16 -10.73 5.58
C VAL A 7 -0.51 -11.36 6.92
N ILE A 8 -0.70 -12.67 6.93
CA ILE A 8 -0.85 -13.45 8.17
C ILE A 8 0.47 -14.21 8.40
N PRO A 9 1.25 -13.86 9.42
CA PRO A 9 2.48 -14.58 9.76
C PRO A 9 2.20 -16.06 10.03
N LYS A 10 3.16 -16.93 9.67
CA LYS A 10 3.02 -18.39 9.79
C LYS A 10 2.65 -18.86 11.21
N ASN A 11 3.09 -18.13 12.23
CA ASN A 11 2.88 -18.42 13.65
C ASN A 11 1.84 -17.50 14.31
N ALA A 12 0.96 -16.85 13.53
CA ALA A 12 -0.09 -16.00 14.09
C ALA A 12 -1.01 -16.80 15.03
N PRO A 13 -1.18 -16.38 16.30
CA PRO A 13 -1.94 -17.15 17.29
C PRO A 13 -3.46 -17.16 17.02
N ASN A 14 -3.96 -16.20 16.24
CA ASN A 14 -5.38 -16.01 15.96
C ASN A 14 -5.64 -15.88 14.45
N LYS A 15 -5.26 -16.90 13.67
CA LYS A 15 -5.38 -16.88 12.21
C LYS A 15 -6.79 -16.54 11.72
N GLU A 16 -7.82 -17.17 12.29
CA GLU A 16 -9.21 -16.95 11.87
C GLU A 16 -9.66 -15.48 12.06
N ASN A 17 -9.25 -14.83 13.14
CA ASN A 17 -9.57 -13.42 13.36
C ASN A 17 -8.81 -12.51 12.40
N ALA A 18 -7.58 -12.85 12.04
CA ALA A 18 -6.81 -12.12 11.04
C ALA A 18 -7.47 -12.23 9.65
N GLU A 19 -7.95 -13.40 9.27
CA GLU A 19 -8.72 -13.61 8.02
C GLU A 19 -10.00 -12.77 8.01
N LYS A 20 -10.76 -12.76 9.11
CA LYS A 20 -11.96 -11.91 9.25
C LYS A 20 -11.64 -10.41 9.18
N PHE A 21 -10.49 -9.98 9.70
CA PHE A 21 -10.07 -8.59 9.60
C PHE A 21 -9.71 -8.21 8.17
N ILE A 22 -8.97 -9.06 7.46
CA ILE A 22 -8.64 -8.82 6.04
C ILE A 22 -9.92 -8.79 5.20
N ASP A 23 -10.85 -9.72 5.42
CA ASP A 23 -12.18 -9.74 4.77
C ASP A 23 -12.95 -8.44 5.04
N PHE A 24 -12.99 -7.98 6.30
CA PHE A 24 -13.61 -6.72 6.68
C PHE A 24 -13.01 -5.53 5.93
N MET A 25 -11.68 -5.44 5.84
CA MET A 25 -10.98 -4.36 5.11
C MET A 25 -11.19 -4.43 3.59
N CYS A 26 -11.52 -5.60 3.04
CA CYS A 26 -11.86 -5.78 1.63
C CYS A 26 -13.27 -5.33 1.26
N ARG A 27 -14.15 -5.03 2.23
CA ARG A 27 -15.48 -4.51 1.93
C ARG A 27 -15.43 -3.09 1.34
N PRO A 28 -16.21 -2.77 0.30
CA PRO A 28 -16.16 -1.45 -0.33
C PRO A 28 -16.45 -0.29 0.62
N ASP A 29 -17.43 -0.43 1.51
CA ASP A 29 -17.81 0.61 2.46
C ASP A 29 -16.73 0.88 3.53
N VAL A 30 -15.99 -0.16 3.91
CA VAL A 30 -14.88 -0.07 4.87
C VAL A 30 -13.64 0.51 4.20
N ALA A 31 -13.30 0.02 3.01
CA ALA A 31 -12.18 0.54 2.23
C ALA A 31 -12.38 2.01 1.84
N LEU A 32 -13.61 2.43 1.53
CA LEU A 32 -13.96 3.84 1.30
C LEU A 32 -13.68 4.68 2.54
N LYS A 33 -14.21 4.29 3.70
CA LYS A 33 -13.95 5.01 4.97
C LYS A 33 -12.46 5.13 5.28
N ASN A 34 -11.70 4.07 5.01
CA ASN A 34 -10.25 4.11 5.20
C ASN A 34 -9.60 5.10 4.24
N PHE A 35 -9.95 5.05 2.94
CA PHE A 35 -9.48 6.01 1.93
C PHE A 35 -9.81 7.46 2.28
N GLU A 36 -11.05 7.76 2.67
CA GLU A 36 -11.47 9.12 3.03
C GLU A 36 -10.68 9.68 4.22
N TYR A 37 -10.22 8.81 5.12
CA TYR A 37 -9.41 9.21 6.26
C TYR A 37 -7.92 9.39 5.91
N ILE A 38 -7.30 8.43 5.23
CA ILE A 38 -5.83 8.43 5.00
C ILE A 38 -5.40 8.95 3.63
N THR A 39 -6.31 8.98 2.65
CA THR A 39 -6.15 9.47 1.26
C THR A 39 -5.10 8.78 0.38
N TYR A 40 -4.52 7.66 0.83
CA TYR A 40 -3.73 6.76 -0.02
C TYR A 40 -4.63 6.01 -1.00
N GLY A 41 -4.23 5.95 -2.27
CA GLY A 41 -5.01 5.30 -3.33
C GLY A 41 -5.48 3.89 -2.93
N THR A 42 -6.79 3.67 -3.00
CA THR A 42 -7.39 2.37 -2.66
C THR A 42 -7.27 1.38 -3.83
N PRO A 43 -6.83 0.13 -3.61
CA PRO A 43 -6.84 -0.91 -4.64
C PRO A 43 -8.25 -1.50 -4.85
N ASN A 44 -9.22 -1.17 -3.97
CA ASN A 44 -10.59 -1.64 -4.07
C ASN A 44 -11.38 -0.78 -5.08
N THR A 45 -11.62 -1.32 -6.28
CA THR A 45 -12.30 -0.60 -7.36
C THR A 45 -13.74 -0.22 -7.00
N ALA A 46 -14.46 -1.09 -6.30
CA ALA A 46 -15.82 -0.80 -5.85
C ALA A 46 -15.85 0.32 -4.79
N ALA A 47 -14.84 0.41 -3.92
CA ALA A 47 -14.71 1.54 -3.00
C ALA A 47 -14.44 2.85 -3.76
N ARG A 48 -13.60 2.82 -4.80
CA ARG A 48 -13.32 4.00 -5.63
C ARG A 48 -14.58 4.52 -6.34
N GLU A 49 -15.44 3.62 -6.82
CA GLU A 49 -16.70 4.00 -7.46
C GLU A 49 -17.65 4.75 -6.52
N LEU A 50 -17.57 4.47 -5.21
CA LEU A 50 -18.38 5.08 -4.16
C LEU A 50 -17.86 6.44 -3.66
N ILE A 51 -16.67 6.88 -4.07
CA ILE A 51 -16.16 8.21 -3.70
C ILE A 51 -17.09 9.27 -4.31
N GLU A 52 -17.65 10.13 -3.46
CA GLU A 52 -18.56 11.22 -3.86
C GLU A 52 -17.81 12.51 -4.22
N ASP A 53 -16.66 12.75 -3.59
CA ASP A 53 -15.79 13.88 -3.92
C ASP A 53 -15.10 13.61 -5.27
N GLU A 54 -15.55 14.31 -6.32
CA GLU A 54 -15.04 14.15 -7.68
C GLU A 54 -13.58 14.57 -7.84
N ASP A 55 -13.07 15.51 -7.03
CA ASP A 55 -11.66 15.90 -7.07
C ASP A 55 -10.78 14.79 -6.50
N LEU A 56 -11.23 14.10 -5.44
CA LEU A 56 -10.53 12.94 -4.89
C LEU A 56 -10.64 11.72 -5.81
N LYS A 57 -11.83 11.43 -6.34
CA LYS A 57 -12.10 10.27 -7.21
C LYS A 57 -11.28 10.29 -8.51
N ASN A 58 -11.09 11.48 -9.06
CA ASN A 58 -10.35 11.73 -10.28
C ASN A 58 -8.92 12.28 -10.03
N SER A 59 -8.47 12.28 -8.78
CA SER A 59 -7.14 12.79 -8.42
C SER A 59 -6.05 12.03 -9.18
N PRO A 60 -5.24 12.70 -10.02
CA PRO A 60 -4.12 12.06 -10.72
C PRO A 60 -2.97 11.71 -9.75
N ILE A 61 -3.03 12.17 -8.50
CA ILE A 61 -2.05 11.83 -7.45
C ILE A 61 -2.44 10.52 -6.78
N ALA A 62 -3.71 10.37 -6.37
CA ALA A 62 -4.20 9.16 -5.71
C ALA A 62 -4.43 8.02 -6.72
N PHE A 63 -4.84 8.36 -7.95
CA PHE A 63 -5.15 7.43 -9.03
C PHE A 63 -4.48 7.84 -10.35
N PRO A 64 -3.13 7.81 -10.42
CA PRO A 64 -2.39 8.20 -11.61
C PRO A 64 -2.69 7.30 -12.81
N ASP A 65 -2.66 7.88 -14.00
CA ASP A 65 -2.56 7.12 -15.24
C ASP A 65 -1.14 6.56 -15.37
N LEU A 66 -0.96 5.30 -14.99
CA LEU A 66 0.34 4.64 -14.99
C LEU A 66 0.94 4.51 -16.40
N THR A 67 0.16 4.63 -17.47
CA THR A 67 0.68 4.56 -18.85
C THR A 67 1.53 5.79 -19.22
N GLN A 68 1.46 6.86 -18.44
CA GLN A 68 2.25 8.07 -18.64
C GLN A 68 3.69 7.95 -18.11
N TYR A 69 4.01 6.86 -17.43
CA TYR A 69 5.32 6.65 -16.81
C TYR A 69 6.00 5.39 -17.36
N ASN A 70 7.26 5.53 -17.80
CA ASN A 70 8.02 4.42 -18.37
C ASN A 70 9.11 3.87 -17.43
N ASN A 71 9.40 4.59 -16.33
CA ASN A 71 10.56 4.32 -15.46
C ASN A 71 10.15 4.14 -13.99
N LEU A 72 8.94 3.63 -13.75
CA LEU A 72 8.51 3.29 -12.40
C LEU A 72 9.09 1.93 -12.01
N GLU A 73 9.81 1.91 -10.90
CA GLU A 73 10.38 0.69 -10.33
C GLU A 73 9.67 0.33 -9.02
N THR A 74 9.63 -0.95 -8.70
CA THR A 74 9.25 -1.43 -7.37
C THR A 74 10.49 -1.97 -6.66
N PHE A 75 10.44 -2.03 -5.33
CA PHE A 75 11.54 -2.60 -4.57
C PHE A 75 11.62 -4.11 -4.82
N LEU A 76 12.79 -4.56 -5.25
CA LEU A 76 13.10 -5.98 -5.36
C LEU A 76 13.82 -6.43 -4.09
N TYR A 77 13.48 -7.62 -3.60
CA TYR A 77 14.27 -8.24 -2.56
C TYR A 77 15.61 -8.70 -3.16
N LEU A 78 16.71 -8.14 -2.64
CA LEU A 78 18.07 -8.38 -3.14
C LEU A 78 18.85 -9.38 -2.27
N GLY A 79 18.20 -10.06 -1.33
CA GLY A 79 18.86 -10.86 -0.33
C GLY A 79 19.40 -10.05 0.84
N GLU A 80 19.95 -10.76 1.83
CA GLU A 80 20.52 -10.17 3.06
C GLU A 80 21.69 -9.22 2.74
N ASP A 81 22.58 -9.61 1.81
CA ASP A 81 23.71 -8.78 1.39
C ASP A 81 23.26 -7.40 0.84
N GLY A 82 22.17 -7.39 0.07
CA GLY A 82 21.58 -6.16 -0.44
C GLY A 82 21.05 -5.29 0.69
N GLU A 83 20.27 -5.88 1.61
CA GLU A 83 19.72 -5.16 2.75
C GLU A 83 20.81 -4.56 3.66
N GLU A 84 21.87 -5.32 3.95
CA GLU A 84 23.02 -4.83 4.71
C GLU A 84 23.69 -3.64 4.03
N LEU A 85 23.87 -3.71 2.71
CA LEU A 85 24.51 -2.65 1.92
C LEU A 85 23.69 -1.35 1.98
N TYR A 86 22.38 -1.42 1.71
CA TYR A 86 21.50 -0.25 1.79
C TYR A 86 21.47 0.34 3.20
N ASN A 87 21.35 -0.51 4.23
CA ASN A 87 21.32 -0.08 5.62
C ASN A 87 22.63 0.58 6.07
N LYS A 88 23.78 0.06 5.64
CA LYS A 88 25.08 0.65 5.94
C LYS A 88 25.15 2.09 5.42
N TYR A 89 24.89 2.29 4.14
CA TYR A 89 25.00 3.62 3.54
C TYR A 89 23.93 4.59 4.04
N TRP A 90 22.73 4.10 4.35
CA TRP A 90 21.72 4.94 4.99
C TRP A 90 22.17 5.45 6.35
N LYS A 91 22.80 4.60 7.17
CA LYS A 91 23.38 5.03 8.46
C LYS A 91 24.48 6.07 8.30
N GLU A 92 25.37 5.89 7.31
CA GLU A 92 26.42 6.88 7.02
C GLU A 92 25.81 8.26 6.67
N VAL A 93 24.77 8.29 5.84
CA VAL A 93 24.02 9.52 5.49
C VAL A 93 23.40 10.16 6.73
N MET A 94 22.76 9.37 7.61
CA MET A 94 22.06 9.85 8.80
C MET A 94 22.97 10.24 9.97
N SER A 95 24.25 9.86 9.93
CA SER A 95 25.22 10.11 11.00
C SER A 95 25.98 11.43 10.89
N ASN A 96 25.82 12.15 9.77
CA ASN A 96 26.31 13.51 9.56
C ASN A 96 25.17 14.53 9.73
#